data_AF-A0A3D3HEG3-F1
#
_entry.id   AF-A0A3D3HEG3-F1
#
_cell.length_a   1.000
_cell.length_b   1.000
_cell.length_c   1.000
_cell.angle_alpha   90.00
_cell.angle_beta   90.00
_cell.angle_gamma   90.00
#
_symmetry.space_group_name_H-M   'P 1'
#
loop_
_entity.id
_entity.type
_entity.pdbx_description
1 polymer ?
#
loop_
_entity_poly.entity_id
_entity_poly.type
_entity_poly.pdbx_seq_one_letter_code
_entity_poly.pdbx_strand_id
1 'polypeptide(L)' 'GIPAFEEALKQAGIEYQIFIYEGTMHAFNNDTGERYNKEAADLAWQRTTDFFRKTL' A
#
# COMPACT_ATOMS: atom_id res chain seq x y z
N GLY A 1 1.80 15.29 2.56
CA GLY A 1 1.61 14.31 1.46
C GLY A 1 2.66 13.23 1.57
N ILE A 2 2.66 12.24 0.66
CA ILE A 2 3.60 11.09 0.69
C ILE A 2 5.08 11.51 0.84
N PRO A 3 5.61 12.55 0.16
CA PRO A 3 7.03 12.91 0.26
C PRO A 3 7.49 13.29 1.67
N ALA A 4 6.71 14.11 2.39
CA ALA A 4 7.05 14.53 3.75
C ALA A 4 7.00 13.35 4.75
N PHE A 5 6.09 12.40 4.51
CA PHE A 5 5.99 11.20 5.34
C PHE A 5 7.17 10.25 5.08
N GLU A 6 7.53 10.06 3.81
CA GLU A 6 8.68 9.24 3.44
C GLU A 6 10.00 9.76 4.03
N GLU A 7 10.23 11.08 3.98
CA GLU A 7 11.40 11.68 4.61
C GLU A 7 11.45 11.47 6.13
N ALA A 8 10.30 11.54 6.82
CA ALA A 8 10.24 11.26 8.25
C ALA A 8 10.59 9.79 8.56
N LEU A 9 10.14 8.83 7.73
CA LEU A 9 10.48 7.42 7.89
C LEU A 9 11.98 7.15 7.68
N LYS A 10 12.60 7.78 6.67
CA LYS A 10 14.04 7.70 6.43
C LYS A 10 14.84 8.25 7.60
N GLN A 11 14.46 9.43 8.12
CA GLN A 11 15.12 10.04 9.28
C GLN A 11 15.00 9.18 10.55
N ALA A 12 13.89 8.47 10.71
CA ALA A 12 13.68 7.55 11.81
C ALA A 12 14.46 6.23 11.69
N GLY A 13 15.06 5.93 10.53
CA GLY A 13 15.81 4.69 10.31
C GLY A 13 14.96 3.42 10.38
N ILE A 14 13.66 3.53 10.07
CA ILE A 14 12.72 2.40 10.10
C ILE A 14 12.73 1.71 8.74
N GLU A 15 12.68 0.39 8.72
CA GLU A 15 12.46 -0.37 7.48
C GLU A 15 11.01 -0.19 7.00
N TYR A 16 10.82 0.28 5.77
CA TYR A 16 9.50 0.56 5.23
C TYR A 16 9.41 0.26 3.72
N GLN A 17 8.17 0.14 3.24
CA GLN A 17 7.86 0.10 1.82
C GLN A 17 6.66 1.01 1.54
N ILE A 18 6.71 1.78 0.44
CA ILE A 18 5.59 2.59 -0.05
C ILE A 18 5.29 2.15 -1.48
N PHE A 19 4.03 1.81 -1.75
CA PHE A 19 3.56 1.45 -3.08
C PHE A 19 2.46 2.44 -3.49
N ILE A 20 2.65 3.07 -4.66
CA ILE A 20 1.64 3.92 -5.30
C ILE A 20 1.02 3.12 -6.45
N TYR A 21 -0.29 2.99 -6.46
CA TYR A 21 -1.04 2.27 -7.49
C TYR A 21 -1.62 3.29 -8.48
N GLU A 22 -0.96 3.46 -9.63
CA GLU A 22 -1.37 4.43 -10.65
C GLU A 22 -2.79 4.14 -11.16
N GLY A 23 -3.54 5.21 -11.45
CA GLY A 23 -4.93 5.10 -11.93
C GLY A 23 -5.96 4.67 -10.87
N THR A 24 -5.56 4.47 -9.62
CA THR A 24 -6.48 4.16 -8.52
C THR A 24 -6.90 5.41 -7.74
N MET A 25 -8.03 5.29 -7.05
CA MET A 25 -8.51 6.29 -6.10
C MET A 25 -8.53 5.72 -4.68
N HIS A 26 -8.73 6.59 -3.69
CA HIS A 26 -8.98 6.15 -2.32
C HIS A 26 -10.13 5.14 -2.28
N ALA A 27 -9.95 4.08 -1.48
CA ALA A 27 -10.82 2.90 -1.37
C ALA A 27 -10.81 1.94 -2.56
N PHE A 28 -9.73 1.86 -3.34
CA PHE A 28 -9.60 0.89 -4.44
C PHE A 28 -9.71 -0.59 -4.02
N ASN A 29 -9.49 -0.90 -2.74
CA ASN A 29 -9.55 -2.25 -2.19
C ASN A 29 -10.95 -2.63 -1.65
N ASN A 30 -11.93 -1.72 -1.71
CA ASN A 30 -13.31 -2.03 -1.30
C ASN A 30 -14.06 -2.63 -2.50
N ASP A 31 -14.24 -3.94 -2.49
CA ASP A 31 -14.87 -4.75 -3.56
C ASP A 31 -16.39 -4.54 -3.72
N THR A 32 -17.02 -3.80 -2.80
CA THR A 32 -18.42 -3.37 -2.89
C THR A 32 -18.59 -1.94 -3.38
N GLY A 33 -17.50 -1.18 -3.56
CA GLY A 33 -17.52 0.24 -3.91
C GLY A 33 -17.25 0.53 -5.39
N GLU A 34 -17.72 1.68 -5.88
CA GLU A 34 -17.55 2.12 -7.28
C GLU A 34 -16.09 2.34 -7.71
N ARG A 35 -15.18 2.49 -6.73
CA ARG A 35 -13.75 2.74 -6.95
C ARG A 35 -12.91 1.48 -6.92
N TYR A 36 -13.54 0.31 -6.77
CA TYR A 36 -12.84 -0.97 -6.72
C TYR A 36 -11.95 -1.15 -7.95
N ASN A 37 -10.68 -1.45 -7.71
CA ASN A 37 -9.74 -1.84 -8.76
C ASN A 37 -9.18 -3.21 -8.39
N LYS A 38 -9.67 -4.26 -9.06
CA LYS A 38 -9.32 -5.65 -8.76
C LYS A 38 -7.82 -5.92 -8.84
N GLU A 39 -7.15 -5.43 -9.87
CA GLU A 39 -5.73 -5.68 -10.09
C GLU A 39 -4.87 -5.04 -8.97
N ALA A 40 -5.15 -3.78 -8.63
CA ALA A 40 -4.47 -3.11 -7.54
C ALA A 40 -4.79 -3.73 -6.17
N ALA A 41 -6.04 -4.14 -5.95
CA ALA A 41 -6.49 -4.79 -4.73
C ALA A 41 -5.78 -6.15 -4.52
N ASP A 42 -5.76 -7.00 -5.55
CA ASP A 42 -5.10 -8.30 -5.50
C ASP A 42 -3.59 -8.14 -5.22
N LEU A 43 -2.92 -7.21 -5.91
CA LEU A 43 -1.49 -6.94 -5.71
C LEU A 43 -1.19 -6.38 -4.31
N ALA A 44 -2.01 -5.44 -3.82
CA ALA A 44 -1.88 -4.90 -2.47
C ALA A 44 -2.05 -6.01 -1.42
N TRP A 45 -3.07 -6.85 -1.57
CA TRP A 45 -3.34 -7.96 -0.67
C TRP A 45 -2.21 -9.00 -0.66
N GLN A 46 -1.68 -9.34 -1.84
CA GLN A 46 -0.53 -10.23 -1.93
C GLN A 46 0.67 -9.65 -1.14
N ARG A 47 1.03 -8.39 -1.36
CA ARG A 47 2.13 -7.72 -0.65
C ARG A 47 1.92 -7.69 0.87
N THR A 48 0.69 -7.43 1.33
CA THR A 48 0.35 -7.44 2.75
C THR A 48 0.53 -8.82 3.37
N THR A 49 0.00 -9.86 2.73
CA THR A 49 0.14 -11.24 3.25
C THR A 49 1.58 -11.73 3.19
N ASP A 50 2.35 -11.37 2.15
CA ASP A 50 3.77 -11.68 2.06
C ASP A 50 4.59 -10.97 3.13
N PHE A 51 4.25 -9.72 3.48
CA PHE A 51 4.85 -9.02 4.60
C PHE A 51 4.60 -9.76 5.91
N PHE A 52 3.36 -10.16 6.19
CA PHE A 52 3.05 -10.95 7.39
C PHE A 52 3.79 -12.28 7.43
N ARG A 53 3.82 -13.05 6.33
CA ARG A 53 4.59 -14.31 6.26
C ARG A 53 6.08 -14.14 6.56
N LYS A 54 6.65 -12.96 6.28
CA LYS A 54 8.06 -12.66 6.53
C LYS A 54 8.34 -12.15 7.95
N THR A 55 7.34 -11.66 8.66
CA THR A 55 7.53 -10.85 9.89
C THR A 55 6.78 -11.36 11.12
N LEU A 56 5.80 -12.26 10.94
CA LEU A 56 5.08 -12.96 12.01
C LEU A 56 5.47 -14.43 12.02
#